data_AF-A0A9E3C5R0-F1
#
_entry.id   AF-A0A9E3C5R0-F1
#
_cell.length_a   1.000
_cell.length_b   1.000
_cell.length_c   1.000
_cell.angle_alpha   90.00
_cell.angle_beta   90.00
_cell.angle_gamma   90.00
#
_symmetry.space_group_name_H-M   'P 1'
#
loop_
_entity.id
_entity.type
_entity.pdbx_description
1 polymer ?
#
loop_
_entity_poly.entity_id
_entity_poly.type
_entity_poly.pdbx_seq_one_letter_code
_entity_poly.pdbx_strand_id
1 'polypeptide(L)'
;MEAGVSAAGHETPVLSEGFESPDGLELLRAVRRATSEQLPFRWHLRTDISERDGIMLSHLYPPEPADGEASWITRWRESFSLYKLYYRAGPGFVQVVDYRFTPAGEETIFEDSEARAFMELDAMESLDHGGLFRQVNAFTQRLRALDYYLQLDSDGLLLPFRVQRWPIPWVSV
;
A
#
# COMPACT_ATOMS: atom_id res chain seq x y z
N MET A 1 43.62 -2.26 18.51
CA MET A 1 43.24 -2.52 17.10
C MET A 1 41.85 -3.10 17.15
N GLU A 2 40.85 -2.25 16.91
CA GLU A 2 39.44 -2.61 16.98
C GLU A 2 39.06 -3.51 15.80
N ALA A 3 38.34 -4.59 16.10
CA ALA A 3 37.74 -5.47 15.12
C ALA A 3 36.52 -4.75 14.52
N GLY A 4 36.62 -4.41 13.24
CA GLY A 4 35.52 -3.83 12.48
C GLY A 4 34.36 -4.81 12.37
N VAL A 5 33.18 -4.38 12.85
CA VAL A 5 31.91 -5.05 12.58
C VAL A 5 31.61 -4.85 11.09
N SER A 6 31.72 -5.94 10.32
CA SER A 6 31.23 -5.99 8.95
C SER A 6 29.71 -5.97 8.98
N ALA A 7 29.12 -4.89 8.48
CA ALA A 7 27.69 -4.79 8.26
C ALA A 7 27.29 -5.86 7.24
N ALA A 8 26.53 -6.86 7.68
CA ALA A 8 25.94 -7.87 6.82
C ALA A 8 25.13 -7.16 5.73
N GLY A 9 25.52 -7.35 4.47
CA GLY A 9 24.75 -6.91 3.32
C GLY A 9 23.41 -7.64 3.34
N HIS A 10 22.35 -6.94 3.72
CA HIS A 10 21.00 -7.43 3.53
C HIS A 10 20.70 -7.35 2.03
N GLU A 11 20.82 -8.48 1.32
CA GLU A 11 20.35 -8.60 -0.05
C GLU A 11 18.88 -8.19 -0.08
N THR A 12 18.56 -7.17 -0.88
CA THR A 12 17.20 -6.70 -1.04
C THR A 12 16.43 -7.72 -1.88
N PRO A 13 15.31 -8.27 -1.40
CA PRO A 13 14.53 -9.22 -2.20
C PRO A 13 14.05 -8.54 -3.48
N VAL A 14 14.18 -9.25 -4.60
CA VAL A 14 13.70 -8.84 -5.92
C VAL A 14 12.58 -9.80 -6.33
N LEU A 15 11.37 -9.29 -6.55
CA LEU A 15 10.25 -10.05 -7.11
C LEU A 15 9.80 -9.45 -8.44
N SER A 16 9.35 -10.28 -9.38
CA SER A 16 9.01 -9.86 -10.75
C SER A 16 7.74 -10.57 -11.20
N GLU A 17 6.58 -9.93 -11.02
CA GLU A 17 5.27 -10.50 -11.40
C GLU A 17 4.36 -9.42 -12.01
N GLY A 18 3.33 -9.86 -12.74
CA GLY A 18 2.32 -8.99 -13.34
C GLY A 18 1.07 -8.91 -12.48
N PHE A 19 0.41 -7.75 -12.44
CA PHE A 19 -0.70 -7.50 -11.51
C PHE A 19 -1.96 -8.31 -11.82
N GLU A 20 -2.18 -8.73 -13.06
CA GLU A 20 -3.37 -9.51 -13.46
C GLU A 20 -3.27 -11.01 -13.08
N SER A 21 -2.18 -11.43 -12.43
CA SER A 21 -2.05 -12.79 -11.91
C SER A 21 -2.41 -12.85 -10.41
N PRO A 22 -2.91 -13.98 -9.89
CA PRO A 22 -3.02 -14.19 -8.44
C PRO A 22 -1.71 -13.86 -7.70
N ASP A 23 -0.59 -14.15 -8.35
CA ASP A 23 0.75 -13.87 -7.84
C ASP A 23 1.02 -12.33 -7.74
N GLY A 24 0.46 -11.54 -8.67
CA GLY A 24 0.55 -10.08 -8.68
C GLY A 24 -0.07 -9.37 -7.47
N LEU A 25 -1.18 -9.89 -6.93
CA LEU A 25 -1.77 -9.34 -5.71
C LEU A 25 -0.93 -9.67 -4.48
N GLU A 26 -0.35 -10.87 -4.42
CA GLU A 26 0.60 -11.25 -3.36
C GLU A 26 1.87 -10.42 -3.40
N LEU A 27 2.40 -10.13 -4.60
CA LEU A 27 3.47 -9.16 -4.78
C LEU A 27 3.09 -7.79 -4.22
N LEU A 28 1.89 -7.27 -4.51
CA LEU A 28 1.43 -6.00 -3.95
C LEU A 28 1.28 -6.02 -2.43
N ARG A 29 0.77 -7.13 -1.86
CA ARG A 29 0.72 -7.32 -0.40
C ARG A 29 2.13 -7.26 0.19
N ALA A 30 3.11 -7.90 -0.46
CA ALA A 30 4.51 -7.87 -0.05
C ALA A 30 5.12 -6.46 -0.15
N VAL A 31 4.92 -5.74 -1.26
CA VAL A 31 5.40 -4.35 -1.43
C VAL A 31 4.76 -3.43 -0.39
N ARG A 32 3.45 -3.57 -0.15
CA ARG A 32 2.71 -2.81 0.87
C ARG A 32 3.27 -3.07 2.26
N ARG A 33 3.52 -4.33 2.60
CA ARG A 33 4.13 -4.72 3.88
C ARG A 33 5.53 -4.14 4.04
N ALA A 34 6.37 -4.28 3.02
CA ALA A 34 7.71 -3.71 3.05
C ALA A 34 7.68 -2.18 3.19
N THR A 35 6.75 -1.50 2.52
CA THR A 35 6.51 -0.06 2.67
C THR A 35 6.11 0.31 4.09
N SER A 36 5.17 -0.45 4.69
CA SER A 36 4.73 -0.30 6.09
C SER A 36 5.87 -0.43 7.10
N GLU A 37 6.74 -1.42 6.88
CA GLU A 37 7.88 -1.75 7.74
C GLU A 37 9.13 -0.91 7.42
N GLN A 38 9.08 -0.10 6.36
CA GLN A 38 10.20 0.69 5.81
C GLN A 38 11.43 -0.19 5.49
N LEU A 39 11.16 -1.39 4.98
CA LEU A 39 12.18 -2.30 4.49
C LEU A 39 12.43 -2.00 3.02
N PRO A 40 13.69 -1.75 2.59
CA PRO A 40 14.01 -1.63 1.17
C PRO A 40 13.46 -2.84 0.41
N PHE A 41 12.77 -2.58 -0.68
CA PHE A 41 12.11 -3.60 -1.49
C PHE A 41 12.26 -3.25 -2.95
N ARG A 42 12.83 -4.16 -3.73
CA ARG A 42 13.01 -3.98 -5.18
C ARG A 42 12.07 -4.91 -5.88
N TRP A 43 11.40 -4.43 -6.90
CA TRP A 43 10.46 -5.25 -7.65
C TRP A 43 10.29 -4.70 -9.05
N HIS A 44 9.89 -5.56 -9.97
CA HIS A 44 9.63 -5.16 -11.35
C HIS A 44 8.14 -5.20 -11.62
N LEU A 45 7.72 -4.22 -12.41
CA LEU A 45 6.35 -4.10 -12.84
C LEU A 45 6.22 -4.46 -14.32
N ARG A 46 5.28 -5.35 -14.64
CA ARG A 46 4.77 -5.53 -16.01
C ARG A 46 3.79 -4.42 -16.36
N THR A 47 3.86 -3.93 -17.59
CA THR A 47 3.17 -2.71 -18.04
C THR A 47 1.69 -2.91 -18.42
N ASP A 48 1.05 -3.98 -17.94
CA ASP A 48 -0.36 -4.28 -18.22
C ASP A 48 -1.34 -3.41 -17.42
N ILE A 49 -0.88 -2.65 -16.43
CA ILE A 49 -1.76 -1.76 -15.66
C ILE A 49 -2.01 -0.38 -16.28
N SER A 50 -3.21 0.12 -15.96
CA SER A 50 -3.61 1.47 -16.31
C SER A 50 -2.82 2.52 -15.52
N GLU A 51 -2.66 3.71 -16.11
CA GLU A 51 -2.06 4.87 -15.41
C GLU A 51 -2.82 5.22 -14.13
N ARG A 52 -4.15 5.03 -14.12
CA ARG A 52 -4.99 5.28 -12.93
C ARG A 52 -4.58 4.37 -11.77
N ASP A 53 -4.43 3.07 -12.01
CA ASP A 53 -4.05 2.12 -10.98
C ASP A 53 -2.61 2.38 -10.51
N GLY A 54 -1.73 2.76 -11.44
CA GLY A 54 -0.37 3.21 -11.12
C GLY A 54 -0.33 4.42 -10.17
N ILE A 55 -1.21 5.42 -10.39
CA ILE A 55 -1.36 6.57 -9.49
C ILE A 55 -1.87 6.11 -8.11
N MET A 56 -2.87 5.23 -8.06
CA MET A 56 -3.43 4.70 -6.81
C MET A 56 -2.39 3.97 -5.96
N LEU A 57 -1.42 3.33 -6.60
CA LEU A 57 -0.32 2.59 -5.97
C LEU A 57 0.92 3.45 -5.68
N SER A 58 0.93 4.72 -6.09
CA SER A 58 2.11 5.60 -6.02
C SER A 58 2.63 5.93 -4.61
N HIS A 59 1.92 5.47 -3.58
CA HIS A 59 2.31 5.52 -2.17
C HIS A 59 3.18 4.34 -1.72
N LEU A 60 3.27 3.28 -2.53
CA LEU A 60 4.11 2.12 -2.29
C LEU A 60 5.50 2.32 -2.88
N TYR A 61 6.48 1.54 -2.40
CA TYR A 61 7.81 1.53 -3.02
C TYR A 61 7.68 1.35 -4.54
N PRO A 62 8.30 2.23 -5.34
CA PRO A 62 8.11 2.19 -6.77
C PRO A 62 8.85 1.00 -7.40
N PRO A 63 8.39 0.51 -8.56
CA PRO A 63 9.09 -0.55 -9.27
C PRO A 63 10.40 -0.03 -9.89
N GLU A 64 11.33 -0.96 -10.10
CA GLU A 64 12.58 -0.74 -10.80
C GLU A 64 12.34 -0.30 -12.26
N PRO A 65 13.23 0.53 -12.83
CA PRO A 65 13.15 0.92 -14.24
C PRO A 65 13.16 -0.29 -15.18
N ALA A 66 12.40 -0.19 -16.26
CA ALA A 66 12.38 -1.17 -17.34
C ALA A 66 12.45 -0.48 -18.71
N ASP A 67 13.04 -1.16 -19.69
CA ASP A 67 13.14 -0.65 -21.05
C ASP A 67 11.73 -0.46 -21.65
N GLY A 68 11.48 0.73 -22.19
CA GLY A 68 10.17 1.07 -22.79
C GLY A 68 9.04 1.23 -21.78
N GLU A 69 9.35 1.43 -20.50
CA GLU A 69 8.33 1.68 -19.47
C GLU A 69 7.47 2.92 -19.78
N ALA A 70 6.23 2.88 -19.30
CA ALA A 70 5.33 4.01 -19.44
C ALA A 70 5.78 5.20 -18.58
N SER A 71 5.59 6.43 -19.08
CA SER A 71 6.07 7.66 -18.41
C SER A 71 5.50 7.86 -17.00
N TRP A 72 4.31 7.34 -16.70
CA TRP A 72 3.73 7.41 -15.37
C TRP A 72 4.48 6.56 -14.33
N ILE A 73 5.21 5.51 -14.74
CA ILE A 73 6.07 4.73 -13.85
C ILE A 73 7.25 5.59 -13.37
N THR A 74 7.82 6.40 -14.26
CA THR A 74 8.82 7.41 -13.88
C THR A 74 8.26 8.43 -12.90
N ARG A 75 7.04 8.93 -13.12
CA ARG A 75 6.38 9.87 -12.18
C ARG A 75 6.10 9.25 -10.82
N TRP A 76 5.77 7.95 -10.77
CA TRP A 76 5.65 7.23 -9.50
C TRP A 76 6.98 7.29 -8.75
N ARG A 77 8.11 6.93 -9.38
CA ARG A 77 9.44 7.03 -8.75
C ARG A 77 9.79 8.45 -8.31
N GLU A 78 9.58 9.44 -9.16
CA GLU A 78 9.94 10.84 -8.88
C GLU A 78 9.12 11.45 -7.76
N SER A 79 7.84 11.07 -7.66
CA SER A 79 6.95 11.61 -6.64
C SER A 79 6.95 10.80 -5.36
N PHE A 80 7.52 9.58 -5.34
CA PHE A 80 7.42 8.67 -4.20
C PHE A 80 7.93 9.32 -2.90
N SER A 81 7.11 9.21 -1.86
CA SER A 81 7.51 9.53 -0.50
C SER A 81 6.84 8.56 0.47
N LEU A 82 7.55 8.24 1.55
CA LEU A 82 6.94 7.53 2.66
C LEU A 82 5.79 8.37 3.21
N TYR A 83 4.76 7.68 3.71
CA TYR A 83 3.56 8.29 4.30
C TYR A 83 2.66 9.05 3.30
N LYS A 84 2.69 8.70 2.01
CA LYS A 84 1.71 9.21 1.04
C LYS A 84 0.28 8.72 1.26
N LEU A 85 0.10 7.48 1.69
CA LEU A 85 -1.21 6.92 2.04
C LEU A 85 -1.01 5.92 3.15
N TYR A 86 -1.48 6.26 4.33
CA TYR A 86 -1.29 5.44 5.53
C TYR A 86 -2.48 5.55 6.46
N TYR A 87 -2.54 4.64 7.42
CA TYR A 87 -3.55 4.70 8.47
C TYR A 87 -2.95 4.51 9.86
N ARG A 88 -3.69 5.05 10.86
CA ARG A 88 -3.52 4.75 12.27
C ARG A 88 -4.83 4.19 12.84
N ALA A 89 -4.70 3.24 13.75
CA ALA A 89 -5.84 2.66 14.47
C ALA A 89 -5.77 3.04 15.94
N GLY A 90 -6.88 3.51 16.48
CA GLY A 90 -7.10 3.72 17.90
C GLY A 90 -8.31 2.94 18.40
N PRO A 91 -8.65 3.02 19.70
CA PRO A 91 -9.83 2.37 20.24
C PRO A 91 -11.11 2.89 19.55
N GLY A 92 -11.75 2.04 18.75
CA GLY A 92 -13.00 2.37 18.06
C GLY A 92 -12.87 3.22 16.80
N PHE A 93 -11.66 3.55 16.34
CA PHE A 93 -11.49 4.33 15.11
C PHE A 93 -10.27 3.93 14.29
N VAL A 94 -10.36 4.19 12.99
CA VAL A 94 -9.24 4.19 12.04
C VAL A 94 -9.20 5.56 11.36
N GLN A 95 -8.05 6.23 11.39
CA GLN A 95 -7.83 7.42 10.58
C GLN A 95 -6.88 7.08 9.43
N VAL A 96 -7.33 7.34 8.21
CA VAL A 96 -6.52 7.29 6.99
C VAL A 96 -6.11 8.71 6.62
N VAL A 97 -4.85 8.88 6.22
CA VAL A 97 -4.31 10.13 5.68
C VAL A 97 -3.79 9.86 4.27
N ASP A 98 -4.19 10.71 3.32
CA ASP A 98 -3.90 10.55 1.88
C ASP A 98 -3.35 11.83 1.25
N TYR A 99 -2.09 11.79 0.82
CA TYR A 99 -1.37 12.84 0.11
C TYR A 99 -1.20 12.54 -1.38
N ARG A 100 -1.80 11.47 -1.92
CA ARG A 100 -1.58 11.05 -3.32
C ARG A 100 -2.05 12.09 -4.33
N PHE A 101 -3.17 12.76 -4.04
CA PHE A 101 -3.82 13.68 -4.97
C PHE A 101 -3.65 15.15 -4.62
N THR A 102 -3.33 15.47 -3.37
CA THR A 102 -3.18 16.85 -2.88
C THR A 102 -2.04 16.97 -1.88
N PRO A 103 -1.18 18.00 -1.98
CA PRO A 103 -0.12 18.24 -1.00
C PRO A 103 -0.62 18.52 0.42
N ALA A 104 -1.86 19.01 0.57
CA ALA A 104 -2.44 19.30 1.88
C ALA A 104 -2.77 18.03 2.68
N GLY A 105 -2.90 16.89 1.99
CA GLY A 105 -3.42 15.66 2.57
C GLY A 105 -4.94 15.72 2.76
N GLU A 106 -5.60 14.58 2.61
CA GLU A 106 -6.98 14.37 2.99
C GLU A 106 -7.03 13.39 4.15
N GLU A 107 -7.90 13.64 5.12
CA GLU A 107 -8.10 12.75 6.25
C GLU A 107 -9.49 12.12 6.19
N THR A 108 -9.55 10.80 6.40
CA THR A 108 -10.80 10.06 6.55
C THR A 108 -10.79 9.32 7.87
N ILE A 109 -11.85 9.49 8.68
CA ILE A 109 -12.03 8.76 9.92
C ILE A 109 -13.16 7.75 9.73
N PHE A 110 -12.87 6.49 10.04
CA PHE A 110 -13.82 5.40 10.17
C PHE A 110 -14.02 5.11 11.66
N GLU A 111 -15.25 4.93 12.10
CA GLU A 111 -15.61 4.71 13.51
C GLU A 111 -16.35 3.38 13.69
N ASP A 112 -16.30 2.84 14.91
CA ASP A 112 -17.06 1.67 15.36
C ASP A 112 -17.01 0.48 14.40
N SER A 113 -18.15 0.18 13.76
CA SER A 113 -18.29 -0.97 12.86
C SER A 113 -17.46 -0.83 11.58
N GLU A 114 -17.24 0.39 11.09
CA GLU A 114 -16.38 0.64 9.93
C GLU A 114 -14.92 0.51 10.30
N ALA A 115 -14.53 1.02 11.48
CA ALA A 115 -13.18 0.81 12.00
C ALA A 115 -12.86 -0.68 12.16
N ARG A 116 -13.83 -1.45 12.66
CA ARG A 116 -13.69 -2.91 12.77
C ARG A 116 -13.58 -3.58 11.40
N ALA A 117 -14.46 -3.25 10.45
CA ALA A 117 -14.41 -3.80 9.10
C ALA A 117 -13.09 -3.46 8.38
N PHE A 118 -12.57 -2.25 8.58
CA PHE A 118 -11.27 -1.83 8.05
C PHE A 118 -10.14 -2.68 8.61
N MET A 119 -10.11 -2.91 9.93
CA MET A 119 -9.08 -3.73 10.57
C MET A 119 -9.20 -5.21 10.18
N GLU A 120 -10.42 -5.73 9.99
CA GLU A 120 -10.65 -7.08 9.48
C GLU A 120 -10.13 -7.22 8.03
N LEU A 121 -10.40 -6.25 7.16
CA LEU A 121 -9.85 -6.21 5.79
C LEU A 121 -8.32 -6.14 5.77
N ASP A 122 -7.71 -5.36 6.64
CA ASP A 122 -6.24 -5.26 6.74
C ASP A 122 -5.60 -6.58 7.19
N ALA A 123 -6.26 -7.32 8.09
CA ALA A 123 -5.78 -8.59 8.61
C ALA A 123 -5.98 -9.76 7.63
N MET A 124 -6.84 -9.60 6.62
CA MET A 124 -7.17 -10.65 5.67
C MET A 124 -6.14 -10.72 4.54
N GLU A 125 -5.45 -11.86 4.46
CA GLU A 125 -4.59 -12.19 3.32
C GLU A 125 -5.42 -12.58 2.08
N SER A 126 -6.67 -13.03 2.24
CA SER A 126 -7.62 -13.25 1.13
C SER A 126 -9.07 -13.19 1.62
N LEU A 127 -9.98 -12.67 0.79
CA LEU A 127 -11.41 -12.59 1.08
C LEU A 127 -12.17 -13.81 0.55
N ASP A 128 -12.38 -14.79 1.41
CA ASP A 128 -13.51 -15.73 1.27
C ASP A 128 -14.34 -15.69 2.56
N HIS A 129 -15.60 -16.15 2.53
CA HIS A 129 -16.61 -16.30 3.60
C HIS A 129 -17.87 -15.40 3.49
N GLY A 130 -18.96 -16.02 3.01
CA GLY A 130 -20.23 -15.44 2.53
C GLY A 130 -21.21 -14.79 3.52
N GLY A 131 -20.79 -14.37 4.71
CA GLY A 131 -21.59 -13.56 5.64
C GLY A 131 -21.01 -12.16 5.86
N LEU A 132 -19.71 -12.15 6.17
CA LEU A 132 -18.84 -10.97 6.16
C LEU A 132 -18.85 -10.30 4.78
N PHE A 133 -18.91 -11.12 3.72
CA PHE A 133 -18.92 -10.70 2.32
C PHE A 133 -19.93 -9.60 1.97
N ARG A 134 -21.12 -9.53 2.57
CA ARG A 134 -22.11 -8.47 2.22
C ARG A 134 -21.79 -7.11 2.85
N GLN A 135 -21.43 -7.08 4.13
CA GLN A 135 -21.02 -5.85 4.80
C GLN A 135 -19.65 -5.39 4.30
N VAL A 136 -18.73 -6.34 4.11
CA VAL A 136 -17.47 -6.12 3.40
C VAL A 136 -17.73 -5.59 2.01
N ASN A 137 -18.71 -6.08 1.24
CA ASN A 137 -18.99 -5.52 -0.09
C ASN A 137 -19.45 -4.05 -0.07
N ALA A 138 -20.35 -3.68 0.84
CA ALA A 138 -20.78 -2.29 0.93
C ALA A 138 -19.61 -1.39 1.39
N PHE A 139 -18.81 -1.87 2.34
CA PHE A 139 -17.67 -1.13 2.85
C PHE A 139 -16.52 -1.07 1.82
N THR A 140 -16.21 -2.14 1.09
CA THR A 140 -15.22 -2.14 0.01
C THR A 140 -15.66 -1.27 -1.15
N GLN A 141 -16.97 -1.21 -1.48
CA GLN A 141 -17.47 -0.23 -2.44
C GLN A 141 -17.21 1.20 -2.00
N ARG A 142 -17.42 1.52 -0.72
CA ARG A 142 -17.07 2.83 -0.15
C ARG A 142 -15.56 3.07 -0.23
N LEU A 143 -14.73 2.10 0.16
CA LEU A 143 -13.27 2.21 0.08
C LEU A 143 -12.79 2.38 -1.37
N ARG A 144 -13.42 1.72 -2.35
CA ARG A 144 -13.15 1.93 -3.78
C ARG A 144 -13.50 3.34 -4.24
N ALA A 145 -14.60 3.89 -3.76
CA ALA A 145 -14.97 5.28 -4.06
C ALA A 145 -14.00 6.30 -3.45
N LEU A 146 -13.28 5.91 -2.39
CA LEU A 146 -12.20 6.67 -1.76
C LEU A 146 -10.82 6.34 -2.31
N ASP A 147 -10.71 5.48 -3.34
CA ASP A 147 -9.46 4.95 -3.87
C ASP A 147 -8.55 4.32 -2.77
N TYR A 148 -9.14 3.77 -1.71
CA TYR A 148 -8.46 3.04 -0.62
C TYR A 148 -8.47 1.53 -0.81
N TYR A 149 -9.12 1.03 -1.86
CA TYR A 149 -9.20 -0.40 -2.14
C TYR A 149 -9.01 -0.65 -3.62
N LEU A 150 -8.03 -1.49 -3.95
CA LEU A 150 -7.79 -1.98 -5.30
C LEU A 150 -8.47 -3.35 -5.45
N GLN A 151 -9.34 -3.48 -6.45
CA GLN A 151 -9.98 -4.75 -6.80
C GLN A 151 -9.32 -5.32 -8.05
N LEU A 152 -8.85 -6.57 -7.96
CA LEU A 152 -8.34 -7.35 -9.10
C LEU A 152 -9.11 -8.68 -9.15
N ASP A 153 -9.89 -8.88 -10.21
CA ASP A 153 -10.82 -10.00 -10.33
C ASP A 153 -11.70 -10.20 -9.07
N SER A 154 -11.61 -11.36 -8.42
CA SER A 154 -12.39 -11.72 -7.23
C SER A 154 -11.73 -11.34 -5.91
N ASP A 155 -10.49 -10.87 -5.90
CA ASP A 155 -9.76 -10.49 -4.69
C ASP A 155 -9.38 -9.01 -4.72
N GLY A 156 -8.87 -8.50 -3.61
CA GLY A 156 -8.45 -7.12 -3.55
C GLY A 156 -7.58 -6.79 -2.37
N LEU A 157 -7.07 -5.57 -2.41
CA LEU A 157 -6.08 -5.06 -1.48
C LEU A 157 -6.55 -3.73 -0.91
N LEU A 158 -6.60 -3.67 0.42
CA LEU A 158 -6.64 -2.41 1.14
C LEU A 158 -5.32 -1.66 0.91
N LEU A 159 -5.40 -0.49 0.29
CA LEU A 159 -4.22 0.27 -0.14
C LEU A 159 -3.49 0.99 1.00
N PRO A 160 -4.16 1.70 1.93
CA PRO A 160 -3.47 2.37 3.03
C PRO A 160 -2.71 1.35 3.86
N PHE A 161 -1.44 1.60 4.16
CA PHE A 161 -0.65 0.74 5.04
C PHE A 161 -0.66 1.26 6.48
N ARG A 162 -0.46 0.37 7.45
CA ARG A 162 -0.35 0.76 8.85
C ARG A 162 1.00 1.40 9.11
N VAL A 163 1.04 2.57 9.75
CA VAL A 163 2.30 3.13 10.23
C VAL A 163 2.80 2.32 11.42
N GLN A 164 3.94 1.65 11.28
CA GLN A 164 4.57 0.88 12.36
C GLN A 164 5.60 1.71 13.15
N ARG A 165 6.24 2.68 12.49
CA ARG A 165 7.29 3.54 13.07
C ARG A 165 6.98 4.98 12.74
N TRP A 166 6.91 5.82 13.77
CA TRP A 166 6.70 7.25 13.60
C TRP A 166 8.02 7.95 13.34
N PRO A 167 8.09 8.84 12.33
CA PRO A 167 9.21 9.76 12.24
C PRO A 167 9.13 10.72 13.43
N ILE A 168 10.21 10.78 14.22
CA ILE A 168 10.36 11.75 15.31
C ILE A 168 11.39 12.81 14.86
N PRO A 169 11.09 14.12 14.97
CA PRO A 169 9.85 14.70 15.47
C PRO A 169 8.73 14.69 14.42
N TRP A 170 7.49 14.51 14.87
CA TRP A 170 6.31 14.70 14.03
C TRP A 170 6.05 16.20 13.90
N VAL A 171 6.57 16.79 12.82
CA VAL A 171 6.21 18.13 12.36
C VAL A 171 5.58 17.96 11.00
N SER A 172 4.31 18.32 10.88
CA SER A 172 3.63 18.48 9.60
C SER A 172 4.45 19.46 8.76
N VAL A 173 5.00 19.00 7.64
CA VAL A 173 5.65 19.88 6.65
C VAL A 173 4.57 20.53 5.81
#